data_AF-A0A920RLX5-F1
#
_entry.id   AF-A0A920RLX5-F1
#
_cell.length_a   1.000
_cell.length_b   1.000
_cell.length_c   1.000
_cell.angle_alpha   90.00
_cell.angle_beta   90.00
_cell.angle_gamma   90.00
#
_symmetry.space_group_name_H-M   'P 1'
#
loop_
_entity.id
_entity.type
_entity.pdbx_description
1 polymer ?
#
loop_
_entity_poly.entity_id
_entity_poly.type
_entity_poly.pdbx_seq_one_letter_code
_entity_poly.pdbx_strand_id
1 'polypeptide(L)'
;MTAVVLLTGVRSAESADKSAAQAHSILKKYCVGCHNAKDAEGGLVLATHAGLVKGGETGPAMVAGKVESSLLVKLIERRGKPFMPPKGNRGPRPSEIAVLKAWIAGGAKPFPSSDTPPSLTVPRIPTRGQVRQPVNALVVSPKGTGTRWPGPDRWSC
;
A
#
# COMPACT_ATOMS: atom_id res chain seq x y z
N MET A 1 -46.03 8.05 27.97
CA MET A 1 -44.66 7.63 28.33
C MET A 1 -43.98 7.14 27.06
N THR A 2 -43.26 8.01 26.35
CA THR A 2 -42.54 7.64 25.12
C THR A 2 -41.05 7.86 25.36
N ALA A 3 -40.30 6.77 25.43
CA ALA A 3 -38.84 6.81 25.57
C ALA A 3 -38.22 6.99 24.18
N VAL A 4 -37.51 8.10 23.97
CA VAL A 4 -36.68 8.34 22.79
C VAL A 4 -35.29 7.79 23.09
N VAL A 5 -34.92 6.68 22.45
CA VAL A 5 -33.58 6.09 22.55
C VAL A 5 -32.68 6.78 21.53
N LEU A 6 -31.75 7.63 22.00
CA LEU A 6 -30.71 8.25 21.18
C LEU A 6 -29.57 7.24 20.93
N LEU A 7 -29.52 6.67 19.73
CA LEU A 7 -28.38 5.91 19.21
C LEU A 7 -27.32 6.88 18.66
N THR A 8 -26.47 7.43 19.53
CA THR A 8 -25.26 8.16 19.10
C THR A 8 -24.02 7.41 19.59
N GLY A 9 -23.27 6.74 18.69
CA GLY A 9 -22.08 6.03 19.18
C GLY A 9 -21.01 5.43 18.25
N VAL A 10 -21.18 5.28 16.93
CA VAL A 10 -20.22 4.41 16.15
C VAL A 10 -19.26 5.15 15.20
N ARG A 11 -19.28 6.48 15.13
CA ARG A 11 -18.59 7.21 14.03
C ARG A 11 -17.06 7.43 14.24
N SER A 12 -16.54 7.26 15.45
CA SER A 12 -15.13 7.59 15.77
C SER A 12 -14.11 6.49 15.45
N ALA A 13 -14.48 5.22 15.55
CA ALA A 13 -13.54 4.12 15.27
C ALA A 13 -13.22 4.04 13.77
N GLU A 14 -14.27 4.01 12.93
CA GLU A 14 -14.21 3.93 11.46
C GLU A 14 -13.40 5.07 10.82
N SER A 15 -13.55 6.29 11.34
CA SER A 15 -12.86 7.47 10.80
C SER A 15 -11.36 7.47 11.14
N ALA A 16 -10.99 6.94 12.30
CA ALA A 16 -9.60 6.82 12.71
C ALA A 16 -8.87 5.68 11.99
N ASP A 17 -9.56 4.61 11.61
CA ASP A 17 -8.96 3.51 10.85
C ASP A 17 -8.72 3.93 9.39
N LYS A 18 -9.63 4.73 8.82
CA LYS A 18 -9.44 5.39 7.52
C LYS A 18 -8.24 6.34 7.53
N SER A 19 -8.09 7.17 8.57
CA SER A 19 -6.96 8.09 8.65
C SER A 19 -5.62 7.36 8.81
N ALA A 20 -5.58 6.25 9.57
CA ALA A 20 -4.40 5.39 9.67
C ALA A 20 -4.04 4.74 8.32
N ALA A 21 -5.03 4.26 7.56
CA ALA A 21 -4.81 3.72 6.22
C ALA A 21 -4.25 4.78 5.25
N GLN A 22 -4.83 5.98 5.26
CA GLN A 22 -4.37 7.10 4.43
C GLN A 22 -2.96 7.57 4.82
N ALA A 23 -2.68 7.69 6.12
CA ALA A 23 -1.35 8.02 6.62
C ALA A 23 -0.32 6.98 6.17
N HIS A 24 -0.65 5.69 6.26
CA HIS A 24 0.21 4.61 5.78
C HIS A 24 0.50 4.74 4.28
N SER A 25 -0.50 5.03 3.45
CA SER A 25 -0.30 5.26 2.01
C SER A 25 0.62 6.44 1.71
N ILE A 26 0.49 7.54 2.45
CA ILE A 26 1.36 8.72 2.30
C ILE A 26 2.80 8.37 2.70
N LEU A 27 3.00 7.70 3.85
CA LEU A 27 4.33 7.28 4.31
C LEU A 27 4.98 6.30 3.31
N LYS A 28 4.22 5.34 2.78
CA LYS A 28 4.69 4.45 1.71
C LYS A 28 5.16 5.20 0.47
N LYS A 29 4.44 6.25 0.09
CA LYS A 29 4.71 7.01 -1.13
C LYS A 29 5.96 7.90 -1.02
N TYR A 30 6.22 8.48 0.14
CA TYR A 30 7.23 9.54 0.28
C TYR A 30 8.39 9.21 1.23
N CYS A 31 8.23 8.24 2.13
CA CYS A 31 9.16 8.04 3.24
C CYS A 31 9.79 6.65 3.23
N VAL A 32 9.01 5.62 2.93
CA VAL A 32 9.46 4.22 2.96
C VAL A 32 10.56 3.93 1.93
N GLY A 33 10.74 4.78 0.90
CA GLY A 33 11.88 4.65 -0.01
C GLY A 33 13.25 4.64 0.69
N CYS A 34 13.41 5.42 1.77
CA CYS A 34 14.67 5.55 2.52
C CYS A 34 14.54 5.21 4.01
N HIS A 35 13.33 4.99 4.51
CA HIS A 35 13.06 4.62 5.91
C HIS A 35 12.29 3.29 5.97
N ASN A 36 12.93 2.23 5.46
CA ASN A 36 12.41 0.87 5.46
C ASN A 36 13.36 -0.07 6.21
N ALA A 37 12.99 -1.35 6.31
CA ALA A 37 13.77 -2.33 7.07
C ALA A 37 15.14 -2.67 6.44
N LYS A 38 15.32 -2.43 5.14
CA LYS A 38 16.57 -2.69 4.41
C LYS A 38 17.46 -1.45 4.37
N ASP A 39 16.87 -0.30 4.04
CA ASP A 39 17.50 1.01 4.05
C ASP A 39 16.80 1.86 5.13
N ALA A 40 17.36 1.81 6.34
CA ALA A 40 16.82 2.47 7.53
C ALA A 40 17.63 3.75 7.83
N GLU A 41 17.50 4.78 7.00
CA GLU A 41 18.21 6.04 7.21
C GLU A 41 17.88 6.63 8.60
N GLY A 42 18.92 7.01 9.35
CA GLY A 42 18.80 7.44 10.74
C GLY A 42 18.20 6.40 11.69
N GLY A 43 18.33 5.11 11.35
CA GLY A 43 17.80 3.96 12.10
C GLY A 43 16.28 3.85 12.10
N LEU A 44 15.58 4.60 11.25
CA LEU A 44 14.13 4.75 11.29
C LEU A 44 13.41 3.87 10.24
N VAL A 45 12.41 3.12 10.69
CA VAL A 45 11.56 2.28 9.83
C VAL A 45 10.10 2.76 9.91
N LEU A 46 9.58 3.29 8.80
CA LEU A 46 8.21 3.85 8.72
C LEU A 46 7.22 2.93 8.01
N ALA A 47 7.68 1.79 7.50
CA ALA A 47 6.86 0.83 6.76
C ALA A 47 5.87 0.04 7.65
N THR A 48 6.16 -0.08 8.95
CA THR A 48 5.37 -0.87 9.89
C THR A 48 5.11 -0.09 11.17
N HIS A 49 4.01 -0.42 11.86
CA HIS A 49 3.71 0.18 13.16
C HIS A 49 4.78 -0.15 14.21
N ALA A 50 5.34 -1.36 14.19
CA ALA A 50 6.46 -1.72 15.07
C ALA A 50 7.69 -0.82 14.85
N GLY A 51 8.04 -0.53 13.59
CA GLY A 51 9.14 0.39 13.27
C GLY A 51 8.88 1.81 13.76
N LEU A 52 7.65 2.30 13.61
CA LEU A 52 7.23 3.61 14.12
C LEU A 52 7.39 3.73 15.63
N VAL A 53 6.97 2.70 16.38
CA VAL A 53 7.07 2.66 17.85
C VAL A 53 8.53 2.58 18.30
N LYS A 54 9.37 1.83 17.57
CA LYS A 54 10.81 1.76 17.86
C LYS A 54 11.51 3.12 17.73
N GLY A 55 11.07 3.94 16.77
CA GLY A 55 11.73 5.22 16.47
C GLY A 55 13.07 5.03 15.74
N GLY A 56 13.86 6.10 15.66
CA GLY A 56 15.19 6.12 15.05
C GLY A 56 16.27 6.54 16.04
N GLU A 57 17.47 6.81 15.53
CA GLU A 57 18.65 7.20 16.32
C GLU A 57 18.46 8.53 17.06
N THR A 58 17.64 9.41 16.51
CA THR A 58 17.29 10.71 17.12
C THR A 58 16.08 10.64 18.06
N GLY A 59 15.63 9.42 18.38
CA GLY A 59 14.47 9.15 19.22
C GLY A 59 13.18 8.91 18.42
N PRO A 60 12.01 9.13 19.04
CA PRO A 60 10.73 8.84 18.40
C PRO A 60 10.47 9.80 17.24
N ALA A 61 10.16 9.26 16.06
CA ALA A 61 9.81 10.05 14.88
C ALA A 61 8.51 10.84 15.09
N MET A 62 7.60 10.33 15.91
CA MET A 62 6.35 11.01 16.26
C MET A 62 5.92 10.64 17.68
N VAL A 63 5.11 11.50 18.28
CA VAL A 63 4.52 11.30 19.60
C VAL A 63 3.01 11.32 19.45
N ALA A 64 2.36 10.19 19.77
CA ALA A 64 0.92 10.04 19.68
C ALA A 64 0.19 11.15 20.45
N GLY A 65 -0.78 11.79 19.80
CA GLY A 65 -1.55 12.92 20.34
C GLY A 65 -0.81 14.26 20.32
N LYS A 66 0.50 14.30 20.05
CA LYS A 66 1.31 15.54 20.12
C LYS A 66 1.95 15.87 18.77
N VAL A 67 1.17 16.54 17.93
CA VAL A 67 1.55 16.90 16.56
C VAL A 67 2.80 17.80 16.54
N GLU A 68 2.79 18.90 17.28
CA GLU A 68 3.87 19.90 17.22
C GLU A 68 5.17 19.44 17.90
N SER A 69 5.12 18.43 18.79
CA SER A 69 6.32 17.83 19.35
C SER A 69 6.91 16.71 18.47
N SER A 70 6.17 16.24 17.48
CA SER A 70 6.59 15.12 16.61
C SER A 70 7.66 15.57 15.61
N LEU A 71 8.80 14.87 15.60
CA LEU A 71 9.93 15.19 14.74
C LEU A 71 9.54 15.12 13.25
N LEU A 72 8.77 14.10 12.86
CA LEU A 72 8.24 13.91 11.51
C LEU A 72 7.59 15.19 10.98
N VAL A 73 6.70 15.81 11.76
CA VAL A 73 5.97 17.03 11.38
C VAL A 73 6.93 18.21 11.20
N LYS A 74 7.90 18.36 12.11
CA LYS A 74 8.91 19.43 12.03
C LYS A 74 9.77 19.30 10.77
N LEU A 75 10.18 18.09 10.41
CA LEU A 75 11.07 17.88 9.26
C LEU A 75 10.34 18.02 7.91
N ILE A 76 9.10 17.54 7.81
CA ILE A 76 8.30 17.66 6.57
C ILE A 76 7.81 19.09 6.30
N GLU A 77 7.56 19.87 7.35
CA GLU A 77 7.24 21.30 7.23
C GLU A 77 8.51 22.18 7.16
N ARG A 78 9.70 21.56 7.09
CA ARG A 78 11.01 22.23 6.98
C ARG A 78 11.30 23.20 8.13
N ARG A 79 10.74 22.92 9.31
CA ARG A 79 10.95 23.65 10.57
C ARG A 79 12.12 23.10 11.41
N GLY A 80 12.79 22.06 10.92
CA GLY A 80 13.99 21.46 11.52
C GLY A 80 14.89 20.82 10.47
N LYS A 81 16.16 20.55 10.83
CA LYS A 81 17.13 19.89 9.96
C LYS A 81 17.44 18.46 10.46
N PRO A 82 17.78 17.51 9.57
CA PRO A 82 17.78 17.65 8.10
C PRO A 82 16.35 17.76 7.54
N PHE A 83 16.20 18.41 6.38
CA PHE A 83 14.88 18.50 5.74
C PHE A 83 14.46 17.16 5.17
N MET A 84 13.19 16.81 5.35
CA MET A 84 12.61 15.58 4.82
C MET A 84 11.39 15.89 3.94
N PRO A 85 11.26 15.26 2.75
CA PRO A 85 12.29 14.51 2.04
C PRO A 85 13.51 15.37 1.67
N PRO A 86 14.69 14.76 1.40
CA PRO A 86 15.89 15.51 0.98
C PRO A 86 15.64 16.33 -0.28
N LYS A 87 16.42 17.40 -0.46
CA LYS A 87 16.29 18.29 -1.63
C LYS A 87 16.32 17.49 -2.94
N GLY A 88 15.41 17.79 -3.85
CA GLY A 88 15.24 17.07 -5.12
C GLY A 88 14.21 15.95 -5.07
N ASN A 89 13.81 15.48 -3.88
CA ASN A 89 12.74 14.50 -3.73
C ASN A 89 11.38 15.18 -3.58
N ARG A 90 10.34 14.54 -4.14
CA ARG A 90 8.97 15.03 -4.06
C ARG A 90 8.43 14.83 -2.64
N GLY A 91 8.00 15.92 -1.98
CA GLY A 91 7.35 15.89 -0.67
C GLY A 91 5.84 15.66 -0.73
N PRO A 92 5.22 15.37 0.43
CA PRO A 92 3.77 15.34 0.57
C PRO A 92 3.16 16.73 0.32
N ARG A 93 1.96 16.76 -0.26
CA ARG A 93 1.16 17.99 -0.44
C ARG A 93 0.67 18.52 0.91
N PRO A 94 0.29 19.81 1.02
CA PRO A 94 -0.27 20.36 2.26
C PRO A 94 -1.47 19.56 2.80
N SER A 95 -2.34 19.07 1.92
CA SER A 95 -3.46 18.20 2.30
C SER A 95 -3.03 16.83 2.83
N GLU A 96 -1.94 16.26 2.30
CA GLU A 96 -1.37 14.99 2.78
C GLU A 96 -0.67 15.20 4.13
N ILE A 97 0.00 16.34 4.33
CA ILE A 97 0.56 16.73 5.63
C ILE A 97 -0.57 16.88 6.66
N ALA A 98 -1.69 17.51 6.30
CA ALA A 98 -2.84 17.63 7.19
C ALA A 98 -3.40 16.27 7.64
N VAL A 99 -3.45 15.28 6.73
CA VAL A 99 -3.84 13.90 7.08
C VAL A 99 -2.86 13.28 8.08
N LEU A 100 -1.55 13.44 7.87
CA LEU A 100 -0.55 12.94 8.81
C LEU A 100 -0.69 13.59 10.20
N LYS A 101 -0.91 14.91 10.25
CA LYS A 101 -1.13 15.65 11.50
C LYS A 101 -2.40 15.18 12.22
N ALA A 102 -3.50 14.99 11.48
CA ALA A 102 -4.76 14.50 12.04
C ALA A 102 -4.63 13.07 12.59
N TRP A 103 -3.92 12.19 11.87
CA TRP A 103 -3.64 10.83 12.33
C TRP A 103 -2.78 10.83 13.62
N ILE A 104 -1.73 11.66 13.68
CA ILE A 104 -0.91 11.81 14.89
C ILE A 104 -1.76 12.35 16.05
N ALA A 105 -2.57 13.38 15.80
CA ALA A 105 -3.47 13.95 16.80
C ALA A 105 -4.47 12.92 17.33
N GLY A 106 -4.97 12.04 16.45
CA GLY A 106 -5.85 10.91 16.78
C GLY A 106 -5.16 9.73 17.47
N GLY A 107 -3.94 9.92 17.97
CA GLY A 107 -3.20 8.90 18.72
C GLY A 107 -2.33 7.98 17.85
N ALA A 108 -2.09 8.34 16.58
CA ALA A 108 -1.25 7.59 15.65
C ALA A 108 -1.58 6.08 15.61
N LYS A 109 -2.88 5.76 15.42
CA LYS A 109 -3.36 4.38 15.41
C LYS A 109 -2.54 3.46 14.49
N PRO A 110 -2.41 2.17 14.84
CA PRO A 110 -1.75 1.19 13.99
C PRO A 110 -2.28 1.16 12.57
N PHE A 111 -1.38 0.92 11.63
CA PHE A 111 -1.78 0.68 10.25
C PHE A 111 -2.65 -0.57 10.16
N PRO A 112 -3.63 -0.60 9.24
CA PRO A 112 -4.37 -1.83 8.98
C PRO A 112 -3.40 -2.93 8.57
N SER A 113 -3.45 -4.08 9.26
CA SER A 113 -2.62 -5.24 8.92
C SER A 113 -2.91 -5.68 7.49
N SER A 114 -1.86 -5.92 6.72
CA SER A 114 -1.95 -6.45 5.36
C SER A 114 -2.49 -7.90 5.33
N ASP A 115 -2.66 -8.52 6.49
CA ASP A 115 -3.14 -9.90 6.65
C ASP A 115 -4.62 -10.07 6.32
N THR A 116 -5.35 -8.96 6.12
CA THR A 116 -6.65 -9.00 5.48
C THR A 116 -6.44 -8.82 3.98
N PRO A 117 -6.34 -9.90 3.18
CA PRO A 117 -6.29 -9.77 1.74
C PRO A 117 -7.53 -8.96 1.31
N PRO A 118 -7.36 -7.95 0.43
CA PRO A 118 -8.52 -7.29 -0.13
C PRO A 118 -9.40 -8.37 -0.74
N SER A 119 -10.67 -8.41 -0.34
CA SER A 119 -11.64 -9.31 -0.94
C SER A 119 -11.86 -8.85 -2.38
N LEU A 120 -10.98 -9.30 -3.28
CA LEU A 120 -11.13 -9.13 -4.71
C LEU A 120 -12.33 -9.97 -5.10
N THR A 121 -13.47 -9.31 -5.30
CA THR A 121 -14.61 -9.92 -5.97
C THR A 121 -14.22 -10.04 -7.43
N VAL A 122 -13.54 -11.14 -7.78
CA VAL A 122 -13.20 -11.43 -9.17
C VAL A 122 -14.52 -11.78 -9.87
N PRO A 123 -14.97 -10.97 -10.85
CA PRO A 123 -16.13 -11.36 -11.63
C PRO A 123 -15.80 -12.68 -12.33
N ARG A 124 -16.72 -13.66 -12.28
CA ARG A 124 -16.55 -14.88 -13.08
C ARG A 124 -16.60 -14.46 -14.55
N ILE A 125 -15.47 -14.51 -15.24
CA ILE A 125 -15.42 -14.36 -16.68
C ILE A 125 -15.80 -15.72 -17.28
N PRO A 126 -16.99 -15.89 -17.86
CA PRO A 126 -17.31 -17.13 -18.55
C PRO A 126 -16.36 -17.29 -19.74
N THR A 127 -15.85 -18.50 -19.95
CA THR A 127 -15.11 -18.83 -21.17
C THR A 127 -16.04 -18.65 -22.37
N ARG A 128 -15.68 -17.74 -23.29
CA ARG A 128 -16.39 -17.59 -24.56
C ARG A 128 -15.88 -18.66 -25.53
N GLY A 129 -16.71 -19.68 -25.79
CA GLY A 129 -16.43 -20.74 -26.75
C GLY A 129 -15.65 -21.92 -26.17
N GLN A 130 -15.25 -22.83 -27.06
CA GLN A 130 -14.53 -24.05 -26.70
C GLN A 130 -13.10 -23.72 -26.27
N VAL A 131 -12.72 -24.15 -25.07
CA VAL A 131 -11.33 -24.08 -24.60
C VAL A 131 -10.47 -24.87 -25.57
N ARG A 132 -9.61 -24.18 -26.33
CA ARG A 132 -8.65 -24.84 -27.20
C ARG A 132 -7.69 -25.64 -26.31
N GLN A 133 -7.55 -26.92 -26.58
CA GLN A 133 -6.56 -27.77 -25.92
C GLN A 133 -5.18 -27.08 -26.07
N PRO A 134 -4.40 -26.92 -24.97
CA PRO A 134 -3.08 -26.35 -25.07
C PRO A 134 -2.20 -27.27 -25.92
N VAL A 135 -1.42 -26.68 -26.82
CA VAL A 135 -0.44 -27.43 -27.62
C VAL A 135 0.75 -27.73 -26.70
N ASN A 136 0.83 -28.96 -26.20
CA ASN A 136 1.87 -29.38 -25.25
C ASN A 136 3.16 -29.86 -25.92
N ALA A 137 3.20 -29.93 -27.25
CA ALA A 137 4.37 -30.36 -28.00
C ALA A 137 4.43 -29.71 -29.38
N LEU A 138 5.65 -29.37 -29.81
CA LEU A 138 5.96 -28.97 -31.18
C LEU A 138 6.97 -29.97 -31.72
N VAL A 139 6.67 -30.58 -32.86
CA VAL A 139 7.65 -31.40 -33.59
C VAL A 139 8.45 -30.48 -34.51
N VAL A 140 9.78 -30.51 -34.41
CA VAL A 140 10.68 -29.72 -35.26
C VAL A 140 11.38 -30.66 -36.23
N SER A 141 11.23 -30.41 -37.53
CA SER A 141 11.93 -31.17 -38.57
C SER A 141 13.30 -30.54 -38.85
N PRO A 142 14.43 -31.28 -38.69
CA PRO A 142 15.78 -30.70 -38.85
C PRO A 142 16.13 -30.24 -40.27
N LYS A 143 15.44 -30.74 -41.30
CA LYS A 143 15.83 -30.54 -42.70
C LYS A 143 15.12 -29.36 -43.41
N GLY A 144 14.22 -28.65 -42.75
CA GLY A 144 13.52 -27.50 -43.36
C GLY A 144 12.64 -27.84 -44.58
N THR A 145 12.53 -29.11 -44.98
CA THR A 145 11.63 -29.56 -46.03
C THR A 145 10.24 -29.74 -45.42
N GLY A 146 9.50 -28.63 -45.35
CA GLY A 146 8.06 -28.62 -45.12
C GLY A 146 7.36 -29.38 -46.23
N THR A 147 7.30 -30.70 -46.11
CA THR A 147 6.49 -31.52 -47.00
C THR A 147 5.04 -31.42 -46.53
N ARG A 148 4.35 -30.49 -47.18
CA ARG A 148 2.95 -30.59 -47.59
C ARG A 148 2.03 -31.31 -46.61
N TRP A 149 1.21 -30.50 -45.94
CA TRP A 149 -0.03 -30.91 -45.30
C TRP A 149 -0.77 -31.93 -46.19
N PRO A 150 -1.00 -33.19 -45.75
CA PRO A 150 -1.81 -34.12 -46.53
C PRO A 150 -3.23 -33.58 -46.59
N GLY A 151 -3.80 -33.62 -47.79
CA GLY A 151 -5.11 -33.10 -48.09
C GLY A 151 -6.28 -33.88 -47.44
N PRO A 152 -7.50 -33.39 -47.66
CA PRO A 152 -8.71 -33.71 -46.91
C PRO A 152 -9.37 -35.08 -47.18
N ASP A 153 -8.74 -36.02 -47.87
CA ASP A 153 -9.24 -37.41 -47.95
C ASP A 153 -8.83 -38.26 -46.73
N ARG A 154 -8.08 -37.66 -45.79
CA ARG A 154 -7.90 -38.13 -44.41
C ARG A 154 -8.37 -37.06 -43.43
N TRP A 155 -9.67 -36.95 -43.31
CA TRP A 155 -10.27 -36.54 -42.06
C TRP A 155 -10.86 -37.82 -41.40
N SER A 156 -10.74 -38.14 -40.10
CA SER A 156 -10.53 -37.25 -38.95
C SER A 156 -11.02 -35.85 -39.21
N CYS A 157 -12.34 -35.72 -39.06
CA CYS A 157 -13.34 -34.70 -39.43
C CYS A 157 -14.32 -35.30 -40.45
#